data_AF-A0A964TDY7-F1
#
_entry.id   AF-A0A964TDY7-F1
#
_cell.length_a   1.000
_cell.length_b   1.000
_cell.length_c   1.000
_cell.angle_alpha   90.00
_cell.angle_beta   90.00
_cell.angle_gamma   90.00
#
_symmetry.space_group_name_H-M   'P 1'
#
loop_
_entity.id
_entity.type
_entity.pdbx_description
1 polymer ?
#
loop_
_entity_poly.entity_id
_entity_poly.type
_entity_poly.pdbx_seq_one_letter_code
_entity_poly.pdbx_strand_id
1 'polypeptide(L)'
;MKTTLKLFSLCTLLFAFMACSDDDGDTVAEFTVTAITPDSGTVGSEITITGTNFPDVSAINLTFGGVPATISSATSTQLVVTVPTGATSGAVTVSANGFTQDATTSFTVLANLVSGTMENLEAPQTGSQGEPAGGPFTKFSFETGAVTDSDTEWDIAFRGTTIAVNGGTVTGTNDEPARNGNGGAAIETGLFAEVTSAAGLTFEVDADGAFAIPTGSGEGWYNYNPATFTLSPIPGRVLVFRTHDGRYAKVEILSYYRDAPAVPDPFMDESRMYTFNYVYNPNEGETNLAAN
;
A
#
# COMPACT_ATOMS: atom_id res chain seq x y z
N MET A 1 66.27 -67.20 -45.61
CA MET A 1 65.25 -67.04 -46.67
C MET A 1 64.77 -65.59 -46.62
N LYS A 2 65.10 -64.79 -47.66
CA LYS A 2 64.72 -63.38 -47.92
C LYS A 2 65.29 -62.31 -46.94
N THR A 3 66.53 -61.81 -47.03
CA THR A 3 67.12 -60.77 -47.93
C THR A 3 66.21 -59.58 -48.29
N THR A 4 66.62 -58.35 -47.89
CA THR A 4 66.85 -57.09 -48.67
C THR A 4 66.73 -55.85 -47.76
N LEU A 5 67.35 -54.68 -47.93
CA LEU A 5 68.54 -54.14 -48.65
C LEU A 5 68.59 -52.62 -48.33
N LYS A 6 69.74 -52.14 -47.82
CA LYS A 6 70.41 -50.81 -47.86
C LYS A 6 69.65 -49.44 -47.95
N LEU A 7 69.96 -48.59 -46.95
CA LEU A 7 70.61 -47.24 -46.98
C LEU A 7 70.38 -46.28 -48.18
N PHE A 8 69.93 -45.04 -47.91
CA PHE A 8 70.32 -43.70 -48.46
C PHE A 8 69.34 -42.64 -47.89
N SER A 9 69.74 -41.59 -47.17
CA SER A 9 70.22 -40.26 -47.62
C SER A 9 69.26 -39.13 -47.22
N LEU A 10 69.86 -38.11 -46.60
CA LEU A 10 69.46 -36.73 -46.30
C LEU A 10 68.54 -36.06 -47.36
N CYS A 11 67.45 -35.39 -46.94
CA CYS A 11 67.00 -34.10 -47.52
C CYS A 11 65.85 -33.45 -46.70
N THR A 12 66.04 -32.20 -46.31
CA THR A 12 65.08 -31.21 -45.79
C THR A 12 64.05 -30.81 -46.86
N LEU A 13 62.76 -30.68 -46.54
CA LEU A 13 61.87 -29.64 -47.11
C LEU A 13 60.50 -29.54 -46.40
N LEU A 14 60.27 -28.37 -45.79
CA LEU A 14 59.04 -27.54 -45.71
C LEU A 14 57.67 -28.19 -46.00
N PHE A 15 56.68 -28.06 -45.10
CA PHE A 15 55.30 -27.67 -45.46
C PHE A 15 54.51 -27.10 -44.27
N ALA A 16 54.05 -25.86 -44.48
CA ALA A 16 52.91 -25.15 -43.90
C ALA A 16 52.78 -24.98 -42.37
N PHE A 17 53.24 -23.82 -41.88
CA PHE A 17 52.52 -23.12 -40.82
C PHE A 17 51.17 -22.69 -41.38
N MET A 18 50.11 -23.40 -41.02
CA MET A 18 48.76 -22.83 -41.07
C MET A 18 48.68 -21.89 -39.87
N ALA A 19 48.71 -20.59 -40.15
CA ALA A 19 48.39 -19.58 -39.16
C ALA A 19 46.94 -19.81 -38.73
N CYS A 20 46.74 -20.25 -37.48
CA CYS A 20 45.51 -19.90 -36.77
C CYS A 20 45.56 -18.38 -36.62
N SER A 21 44.67 -17.68 -37.31
CA SER A 21 44.25 -16.36 -36.88
C SER A 21 43.65 -16.54 -35.49
N ASP A 22 44.35 -16.01 -34.48
CA ASP A 22 43.79 -15.79 -33.16
C ASP A 22 42.60 -14.86 -33.36
N ASP A 23 41.41 -15.44 -33.37
CA ASP A 23 40.16 -14.73 -33.19
C ASP A 23 40.15 -14.29 -31.73
N ASP A 24 40.79 -13.14 -31.46
CA ASP A 24 40.69 -12.41 -30.20
C ASP A 24 39.25 -11.89 -30.09
N GLY A 25 38.30 -12.82 -29.88
CA GLY A 25 36.94 -12.52 -29.54
C GLY A 25 36.95 -11.78 -28.20
N ASP A 26 36.75 -10.47 -28.26
CA ASP A 26 36.60 -9.60 -27.10
C ASP A 26 35.56 -10.22 -26.15
N THR A 27 36.03 -10.83 -25.07
CA THR A 27 35.16 -11.51 -24.12
C THR A 27 34.40 -10.45 -23.34
N VAL A 28 33.17 -10.16 -23.77
CA VAL A 28 32.31 -9.20 -23.08
C VAL A 28 31.99 -9.75 -21.69
N ALA A 29 32.42 -9.05 -20.65
CA ALA A 29 32.20 -9.46 -19.28
C ALA A 29 30.69 -9.52 -18.98
N GLU A 30 30.24 -10.65 -18.45
CA GLU A 30 28.85 -10.82 -18.00
C GLU A 30 28.60 -9.88 -16.80
N PHE A 31 27.46 -9.18 -16.85
CA PHE A 31 27.00 -8.35 -15.75
C PHE A 31 26.17 -9.18 -14.77
N THR A 32 26.09 -8.71 -13.52
CA THR A 32 25.25 -9.32 -12.49
C THR A 32 24.24 -8.33 -11.94
N VAL A 33 23.10 -8.83 -11.49
CA VAL A 33 22.10 -8.05 -10.75
C VAL A 33 21.95 -8.70 -9.38
N THR A 34 22.29 -7.96 -8.32
CA THR A 34 22.37 -8.51 -6.97
C THR A 34 21.27 -8.05 -6.05
N ALA A 35 20.75 -6.83 -6.23
CA ALA A 35 19.69 -6.28 -5.38
C ALA A 35 18.90 -5.18 -6.08
N ILE A 36 17.66 -5.00 -5.64
CA ILE A 36 16.81 -3.84 -5.93
C ILE A 36 16.54 -3.12 -4.61
N THR A 37 16.63 -1.80 -4.58
CA THR A 37 16.30 -1.01 -3.38
C THR A 37 15.66 0.33 -3.76
N PRO A 38 14.47 0.67 -3.24
CA PRO A 38 13.56 -0.23 -2.51
C PRO A 38 13.04 -1.37 -3.39
N ASP A 39 12.59 -2.47 -2.78
CA ASP A 39 11.98 -3.63 -3.46
C ASP A 39 10.46 -3.47 -3.66
N SER A 40 9.89 -2.35 -3.24
CA SER A 40 8.52 -1.93 -3.56
C SER A 40 8.43 -0.44 -3.85
N GLY A 41 7.40 -0.02 -4.58
CA GLY A 41 7.16 1.39 -4.88
C GLY A 41 6.04 1.62 -5.87
N THR A 42 5.52 2.85 -5.91
CA THR A 42 4.49 3.27 -6.87
C THR A 42 5.12 3.61 -8.22
N VAL A 43 4.29 3.66 -9.26
CA VAL A 43 4.70 4.19 -10.57
C VAL A 43 5.31 5.58 -10.42
N GLY A 44 6.45 5.82 -11.07
CA GLY A 44 7.21 7.07 -10.94
C GLY A 44 8.23 7.09 -9.80
N SER A 45 8.23 6.10 -8.90
CA SER A 45 9.26 5.97 -7.87
C SER A 45 10.63 5.71 -8.49
N GLU A 46 11.67 6.28 -7.88
CA GLU A 46 13.05 5.96 -8.21
C GLU A 46 13.50 4.74 -7.43
N ILE A 47 14.13 3.79 -8.12
CA ILE A 47 14.73 2.59 -7.54
C ILE A 47 16.19 2.48 -7.97
N THR A 48 17.00 1.87 -7.11
CA THR A 48 18.39 1.55 -7.40
C THR A 48 18.54 0.04 -7.59
N ILE A 49 19.14 -0.36 -8.70
CA ILE A 49 19.57 -1.74 -8.95
C ILE A 49 21.08 -1.82 -8.74
N THR A 50 21.50 -2.71 -7.86
CA THR A 50 22.92 -2.95 -7.56
C THR A 50 23.40 -4.20 -8.31
N GLY A 51 24.66 -4.18 -8.73
CA GLY A 51 25.25 -5.26 -9.51
C GLY A 51 26.74 -5.07 -9.78
N THR A 52 27.23 -5.71 -10.83
CA THR A 52 28.62 -5.57 -11.30
C THR A 52 28.68 -5.58 -12.81
N ASN A 53 29.70 -4.93 -13.37
CA ASN A 53 29.99 -4.87 -14.81
C ASN A 53 28.83 -4.33 -15.66
N PHE A 54 27.97 -3.46 -15.10
CA PHE A 54 26.97 -2.80 -15.92
C PHE A 54 27.66 -1.94 -16.99
N PRO A 55 27.23 -2.04 -18.26
CA PRO A 55 27.77 -1.21 -19.33
C PRO A 55 27.17 0.20 -19.30
N ASP A 56 27.52 1.02 -20.29
CA ASP A 56 26.90 2.33 -20.48
C ASP A 56 25.38 2.21 -20.66
N VAL A 57 24.65 3.20 -20.14
CA VAL A 57 23.18 3.24 -20.15
C VAL A 57 22.56 2.99 -21.53
N SER A 58 23.22 3.42 -22.62
CA SER A 58 22.74 3.24 -23.99
C SER A 58 22.71 1.78 -24.45
N ALA A 59 23.42 0.89 -23.75
CA ALA A 59 23.47 -0.55 -24.04
C ALA A 59 22.53 -1.37 -23.14
N ILE A 60 21.83 -0.74 -22.19
CA ILE A 60 21.00 -1.42 -21.20
C ILE A 60 19.52 -1.25 -21.55
N ASN A 61 18.80 -2.36 -21.56
CA ASN A 61 17.35 -2.39 -21.54
C ASN A 61 16.91 -2.96 -20.18
N LEU A 62 15.88 -2.38 -19.59
CA LEU A 62 15.34 -2.80 -18.30
C LEU A 62 13.83 -2.81 -18.35
N THR A 63 13.22 -3.87 -17.83
CA THR A 63 11.76 -4.02 -17.83
C THR A 63 11.22 -4.48 -16.47
N PHE A 64 10.03 -3.98 -16.13
CA PHE A 64 9.20 -4.49 -15.02
C PHE A 64 8.05 -5.29 -15.60
N GLY A 65 8.06 -6.62 -15.44
CA GLY A 65 7.01 -7.47 -16.00
C GLY A 65 6.79 -7.29 -17.51
N GLY A 66 7.87 -7.02 -18.26
CA GLY A 66 7.84 -6.77 -19.70
C GLY A 66 7.60 -5.32 -20.12
N VAL A 67 7.33 -4.41 -19.18
CA VAL A 67 7.18 -2.97 -19.48
C VAL A 67 8.54 -2.26 -19.42
N PRO A 68 9.01 -1.62 -20.51
CA PRO A 68 10.28 -0.90 -20.53
C PRO A 68 10.32 0.26 -19.54
N ALA A 69 11.42 0.37 -18.81
CA ALA A 69 11.68 1.44 -17.86
C ALA A 69 12.72 2.44 -18.39
N THR A 70 12.69 3.66 -17.87
CA THR A 70 13.71 4.68 -18.15
C THR A 70 14.84 4.57 -17.13
N ILE A 71 16.07 4.44 -17.61
CA ILE A 71 17.28 4.42 -16.79
C ILE A 71 17.82 5.85 -16.70
N SER A 72 17.77 6.43 -15.51
CA SER A 72 18.21 7.79 -15.22
C SER A 72 19.73 7.92 -15.19
N SER A 73 20.41 6.91 -14.63
CA SER A 73 21.88 6.84 -14.63
C SER A 73 22.37 5.39 -14.52
N ALA A 74 23.59 5.15 -15.01
CA ALA A 74 24.27 3.88 -14.90
C ALA A 74 25.74 4.11 -14.52
N THR A 75 26.22 3.30 -13.59
CA THR A 75 27.64 3.10 -13.27
C THR A 75 27.93 1.61 -13.37
N SER A 76 29.18 1.18 -13.28
CA SER A 76 29.53 -0.24 -13.36
C SER A 76 28.91 -1.12 -12.27
N THR A 77 28.39 -0.52 -11.19
CA THR A 77 27.80 -1.25 -10.05
C THR A 77 26.38 -0.84 -9.68
N GLN A 78 25.83 0.21 -10.31
CA GLN A 78 24.50 0.73 -9.99
C GLN A 78 23.76 1.24 -11.22
N LEU A 79 22.46 0.95 -11.27
CA LEU A 79 21.50 1.58 -12.18
C LEU A 79 20.46 2.32 -11.34
N VAL A 80 20.15 3.56 -11.73
CA VAL A 80 19.04 4.32 -11.17
C VAL A 80 17.92 4.34 -12.20
N VAL A 81 16.73 3.90 -11.81
CA VAL A 81 15.60 3.66 -12.70
C VAL A 81 14.32 4.22 -12.12
N THR A 82 13.44 4.69 -12.99
CA THR A 82 12.07 5.07 -12.61
C THR A 82 11.09 3.94 -12.94
N VAL A 83 10.23 3.57 -11.98
CA VAL A 83 9.17 2.57 -12.17
C VAL A 83 8.21 3.06 -13.27
N PRO A 84 8.07 2.36 -14.40
CA PRO A 84 7.31 2.85 -15.55
C PRO A 84 5.80 2.73 -15.34
N THR A 85 5.03 3.55 -16.07
CA THR A 85 3.57 3.39 -16.14
C THR A 85 3.21 2.05 -16.75
N GLY A 86 2.32 1.30 -16.09
CA GLY A 86 1.92 -0.05 -16.51
C GLY A 86 2.82 -1.17 -16.01
N ALA A 87 3.86 -0.86 -15.21
CA ALA A 87 4.65 -1.87 -14.52
C ALA A 87 3.76 -2.84 -13.72
N THR A 88 4.15 -4.11 -13.70
CA THR A 88 3.51 -5.15 -12.89
C THR A 88 4.52 -5.70 -11.88
N SER A 89 4.01 -6.15 -10.73
CA SER A 89 4.84 -6.79 -9.70
C SER A 89 5.45 -8.09 -10.25
N GLY A 90 6.71 -8.35 -9.90
CA GLY A 90 7.43 -9.54 -10.36
C GLY A 90 8.93 -9.30 -10.52
N ALA A 91 9.58 -10.14 -11.33
CA ALA A 91 11.00 -9.99 -11.63
C ALA A 91 11.26 -8.69 -12.42
N VAL A 92 12.36 -8.02 -12.07
CA VAL A 92 12.92 -6.93 -12.88
C VAL A 92 14.03 -7.51 -13.74
N THR A 93 13.85 -7.41 -15.05
CA THR A 93 14.76 -7.99 -16.04
C THR A 93 15.66 -6.90 -16.61
N VAL A 94 16.96 -7.13 -16.57
CA VAL A 94 17.99 -6.29 -17.17
C VAL A 94 18.59 -7.05 -18.34
N SER A 95 18.76 -6.40 -19.48
CA SER A 95 19.39 -6.99 -20.67
C SER A 95 20.41 -6.04 -21.27
N ALA A 96 21.63 -6.51 -21.44
CA ALA A 96 22.72 -5.74 -22.02
C ALA A 96 23.76 -6.68 -22.65
N ASN A 97 24.37 -6.25 -23.76
CA ASN A 97 25.45 -6.99 -24.43
C ASN A 97 25.14 -8.47 -24.75
N GLY A 98 23.88 -8.80 -25.06
CA GLY A 98 23.45 -10.18 -25.34
C GLY A 98 23.22 -11.06 -24.10
N PHE A 99 23.42 -10.53 -22.90
CA PHE A 99 23.07 -11.18 -21.64
C PHE A 99 21.74 -10.63 -21.10
N THR A 100 20.99 -11.50 -20.45
CA THR A 100 19.76 -11.16 -19.72
C THR A 100 19.89 -11.70 -18.31
N GLN A 101 19.69 -10.82 -17.32
CA GLN A 101 19.68 -11.17 -15.92
C GLN A 101 18.40 -10.66 -15.27
N ASP A 102 17.79 -11.51 -14.46
CA ASP A 102 16.74 -11.08 -13.55
C ASP A 102 17.36 -10.65 -12.22
N ALA A 103 16.75 -9.67 -11.58
CA ALA A 103 17.06 -9.38 -10.20
C ALA A 103 16.74 -10.58 -9.29
N THR A 104 17.57 -10.77 -8.27
CA THR A 104 17.42 -11.84 -7.27
C THR A 104 16.16 -11.70 -6.44
N THR A 105 15.66 -10.47 -6.24
CA THR A 105 14.43 -10.14 -5.53
C THR A 105 13.38 -9.62 -6.50
N SER A 106 12.12 -10.03 -6.31
CA SER A 106 10.98 -9.45 -7.03
C SER A 106 10.73 -8.01 -6.57
N PHE A 107 10.26 -7.17 -7.50
CA PHE A 107 9.76 -5.84 -7.19
C PHE A 107 8.24 -5.85 -7.04
N THR A 108 7.72 -5.17 -6.01
CA THR A 108 6.28 -5.02 -5.77
C THR A 108 5.83 -3.62 -6.21
N VAL A 109 5.01 -3.56 -7.25
CA VAL A 109 4.39 -2.30 -7.68
C VAL A 109 3.21 -1.98 -6.77
N LEU A 110 3.29 -0.84 -6.08
CA LEU A 110 2.25 -0.36 -5.17
C LEU A 110 1.26 0.56 -5.88
N ALA A 111 0.00 0.49 -5.48
CA ALA A 111 -1.03 1.46 -5.82
C ALA A 111 -0.89 2.73 -4.94
N ASN A 112 -1.36 3.86 -5.47
CA ASN A 112 -1.41 5.11 -4.71
C ASN A 112 -2.43 5.02 -3.57
N LEU A 113 -2.14 5.72 -2.47
CA LEU A 113 -3.11 5.90 -1.38
C LEU A 113 -4.32 6.69 -1.90
N VAL A 114 -5.50 6.32 -1.41
CA VAL A 114 -6.76 6.99 -1.72
C VAL A 114 -7.05 7.98 -0.59
N SER A 115 -7.25 9.25 -0.93
CA SER A 115 -7.65 10.29 0.03
C SER A 115 -8.99 10.87 -0.40
N GLY A 116 -9.85 11.16 0.57
CA GLY A 116 -11.16 11.74 0.28
C GLY A 116 -11.81 12.38 1.49
N THR A 117 -12.88 13.10 1.23
CA THR A 117 -13.78 13.65 2.24
C THR A 117 -15.15 13.03 2.03
N MET A 118 -15.70 12.40 3.06
CA MET A 118 -17.09 12.00 3.09
C MET A 118 -17.88 13.14 3.71
N GLU A 119 -18.87 13.65 2.99
CA GLU A 119 -19.75 14.73 3.45
C GLU A 119 -21.15 14.17 3.72
N ASN A 120 -21.76 14.62 4.82
CA ASN A 120 -23.17 14.33 5.11
C ASN A 120 -23.53 12.83 5.11
N LEU A 121 -22.66 11.96 5.66
CA LEU A 121 -23.00 10.56 5.89
C LEU A 121 -24.02 10.48 7.03
N GLU A 122 -25.22 10.00 6.73
CA GLU A 122 -26.30 9.84 7.71
C GLU A 122 -25.99 8.69 8.67
N ALA A 123 -26.17 8.91 9.97
CA ALA A 123 -26.00 7.91 11.03
C ALA A 123 -27.33 7.71 11.79
N PRO A 124 -28.32 7.06 11.18
CA PRO A 124 -29.68 7.01 11.71
C PRO A 124 -29.72 6.24 13.02
N GLN A 125 -30.43 6.75 14.03
CA GLN A 125 -30.63 6.07 15.30
C GLN A 125 -32.09 6.12 15.70
N THR A 126 -32.62 5.00 16.19
CA THR A 126 -33.89 4.91 16.90
C THR A 126 -33.68 4.59 18.37
N GLY A 127 -34.73 4.75 19.17
CA GLY A 127 -34.64 4.67 20.63
C GLY A 127 -34.37 6.05 21.25
N SER A 128 -35.12 6.37 22.30
CA SER A 128 -35.01 7.59 23.12
C SER A 128 -35.11 7.20 24.59
N GLN A 129 -34.79 8.15 25.50
CA GLN A 129 -34.79 8.03 26.97
C GLN A 129 -35.46 6.76 27.52
N GLY A 130 -34.65 5.82 28.00
CA GLY A 130 -35.08 4.58 28.66
C GLY A 130 -35.13 3.34 27.75
N GLU A 131 -35.19 3.52 26.43
CA GLU A 131 -35.10 2.42 25.46
C GLU A 131 -33.67 2.22 24.94
N PRO A 132 -33.23 0.98 24.68
CA PRO A 132 -31.94 0.72 24.04
C PRO A 132 -31.83 1.43 22.69
N ALA A 133 -30.64 1.94 22.37
CA ALA A 133 -30.36 2.46 21.03
C ALA A 133 -30.54 1.34 19.98
N GLY A 134 -31.29 1.65 18.93
CA GLY A 134 -31.57 0.75 17.81
C GLY A 134 -31.55 1.47 16.47
N GLY A 135 -32.05 0.82 15.42
CA GLY A 135 -32.01 1.35 14.06
C GLY A 135 -30.75 0.94 13.30
N PRO A 136 -30.80 0.98 11.96
CA PRO A 136 -29.73 0.46 11.11
C PRO A 136 -28.44 1.26 11.28
N PHE A 137 -27.31 0.60 11.08
CA PHE A 137 -26.05 1.29 10.85
C PHE A 137 -25.88 1.61 9.37
N THR A 138 -25.37 2.80 9.07
CA THR A 138 -24.89 3.16 7.74
C THR A 138 -23.46 2.66 7.58
N LYS A 139 -23.24 1.68 6.69
CA LYS A 139 -21.95 1.05 6.42
C LYS A 139 -21.15 1.84 5.38
N PHE A 140 -19.84 1.96 5.55
CA PHE A 140 -18.92 2.65 4.64
C PHE A 140 -17.75 1.73 4.27
N SER A 141 -17.33 1.77 3.01
CA SER A 141 -16.16 1.06 2.49
C SER A 141 -15.09 2.07 2.08
N PHE A 142 -13.88 1.93 2.63
CA PHE A 142 -12.75 2.78 2.27
C PHE A 142 -12.24 2.51 0.85
N GLU A 143 -12.34 1.27 0.38
CA GLU A 143 -11.94 0.88 -0.98
C GLU A 143 -12.78 1.61 -2.03
N THR A 144 -14.10 1.64 -1.82
CA THR A 144 -15.03 2.33 -2.74
C THR A 144 -15.18 3.82 -2.45
N GLY A 145 -14.82 4.25 -1.25
CA GLY A 145 -15.01 5.62 -0.77
C GLY A 145 -16.49 5.99 -0.59
N ALA A 146 -17.38 5.02 -0.40
CA ALA A 146 -18.82 5.22 -0.42
C ALA A 146 -19.58 4.38 0.61
N VAL A 147 -20.85 4.75 0.83
CA VAL A 147 -21.82 3.93 1.56
C VAL A 147 -22.08 2.64 0.80
N THR A 148 -22.24 1.53 1.53
CA THR A 148 -22.42 0.20 0.95
C THR A 148 -23.52 -0.57 1.65
N ASP A 149 -24.32 -1.32 0.89
CA ASP A 149 -25.31 -2.25 1.43
C ASP A 149 -24.73 -3.65 1.66
N SER A 150 -23.47 -3.90 1.27
CA SER A 150 -22.84 -5.22 1.37
C SER A 150 -22.78 -5.74 2.81
N ASP A 151 -23.13 -7.01 3.01
CA ASP A 151 -23.11 -7.66 4.33
C ASP A 151 -21.69 -8.04 4.81
N THR A 152 -20.71 -8.07 3.89
CA THR A 152 -19.33 -8.48 4.18
C THR A 152 -18.32 -7.40 3.83
N GLU A 153 -18.56 -6.66 2.75
CA GLU A 153 -17.62 -5.68 2.18
C GLU A 153 -17.93 -4.27 2.72
N TRP A 154 -17.68 -4.08 4.01
CA TRP A 154 -17.78 -2.79 4.71
C TRP A 154 -16.68 -2.70 5.77
N ASP A 155 -16.19 -1.50 6.07
CA ASP A 155 -15.06 -1.31 6.98
C ASP A 155 -15.47 -0.73 8.32
N ILE A 156 -16.23 0.35 8.26
CA ILE A 156 -16.77 1.06 9.42
C ILE A 156 -18.25 1.32 9.21
N ALA A 157 -19.01 1.44 10.30
CA ALA A 157 -20.43 1.73 10.23
C ALA A 157 -20.86 2.74 11.29
N PHE A 158 -21.80 3.60 10.95
CA PHE A 158 -22.21 4.74 11.78
C PHE A 158 -23.66 4.61 12.24
N ARG A 159 -23.90 4.92 13.52
CA ARG A 159 -25.24 5.07 14.08
C ARG A 159 -25.22 6.04 15.25
N GLY A 160 -26.02 7.10 15.20
CA GLY A 160 -25.97 8.12 16.25
C GLY A 160 -24.54 8.63 16.38
N THR A 161 -23.99 8.60 17.58
CA THR A 161 -22.57 8.95 17.82
C THR A 161 -21.60 7.77 17.72
N THR A 162 -22.10 6.57 17.47
CA THR A 162 -21.33 5.32 17.49
C THR A 162 -20.69 5.06 16.13
N ILE A 163 -19.44 4.60 16.17
CA ILE A 163 -18.71 4.07 15.03
C ILE A 163 -18.35 2.63 15.36
N ALA A 164 -18.87 1.69 14.57
CA ALA A 164 -18.56 0.26 14.62
C ALA A 164 -17.47 -0.09 13.60
N VAL A 165 -16.71 -1.15 13.87
CA VAL A 165 -15.73 -1.71 12.94
C VAL A 165 -16.18 -3.09 12.47
N ASN A 166 -15.88 -3.47 11.23
CA ASN A 166 -16.17 -4.81 10.73
C ASN A 166 -15.17 -5.86 11.23
N GLY A 167 -15.09 -6.05 12.54
CA GLY A 167 -14.30 -7.11 13.14
C GLY A 167 -14.65 -7.32 14.61
N GLY A 168 -14.32 -8.51 15.11
CA GLY A 168 -14.73 -8.96 16.44
C GLY A 168 -16.15 -9.52 16.45
N THR A 169 -16.96 -9.15 17.44
CA THR A 169 -18.35 -9.60 17.61
C THR A 169 -19.29 -8.43 17.78
N VAL A 170 -20.57 -8.61 17.43
CA VAL A 170 -21.60 -7.60 17.70
C VAL A 170 -21.67 -7.28 19.20
N THR A 171 -22.01 -6.03 19.53
CA THR A 171 -21.94 -5.52 20.91
C THR A 171 -23.19 -5.83 21.73
N GLY A 172 -24.25 -6.33 21.10
CA GLY A 172 -25.52 -6.67 21.74
C GLY A 172 -26.59 -5.58 21.66
N THR A 173 -26.35 -4.53 20.88
CA THR A 173 -27.39 -3.55 20.52
C THR A 173 -28.23 -4.07 19.34
N ASN A 174 -29.45 -3.53 19.18
CA ASN A 174 -30.36 -3.96 18.12
C ASN A 174 -29.82 -3.57 16.74
N ASP A 175 -30.18 -4.31 15.69
CA ASP A 175 -29.93 -3.96 14.28
C ASP A 175 -28.44 -3.76 13.90
N GLU A 176 -27.51 -4.37 14.64
CA GLU A 176 -26.09 -4.35 14.29
C GLU A 176 -25.78 -5.21 13.05
N PRO A 177 -24.92 -4.72 12.14
CA PRO A 177 -24.42 -5.55 11.04
C PRO A 177 -23.53 -6.66 11.59
N ALA A 178 -23.53 -7.83 10.96
CA ALA A 178 -22.64 -8.92 11.37
C ALA A 178 -21.17 -8.51 11.20
N ARG A 179 -20.33 -8.82 12.20
CA ARG A 179 -18.87 -8.60 12.14
C ARG A 179 -18.24 -9.79 11.42
N ASN A 180 -17.98 -9.61 10.12
CA ASN A 180 -17.56 -10.66 9.20
C ASN A 180 -16.11 -10.49 8.72
N GLY A 181 -15.44 -9.40 9.12
CA GLY A 181 -14.07 -9.11 8.73
C GLY A 181 -13.08 -9.12 9.89
N ASN A 182 -11.88 -8.60 9.59
CA ASN A 182 -10.76 -8.43 10.51
C ASN A 182 -10.63 -7.00 11.03
N GLY A 183 -11.68 -6.18 10.88
CA GLY A 183 -11.66 -4.76 11.18
C GLY A 183 -11.31 -4.46 12.63
N GLY A 184 -10.66 -3.33 12.87
CA GLY A 184 -10.30 -2.86 14.19
C GLY A 184 -9.96 -1.38 14.20
N ALA A 185 -9.96 -0.74 15.37
CA ALA A 185 -9.66 0.67 15.54
C ALA A 185 -8.54 0.90 16.56
N ALA A 186 -7.70 1.87 16.27
CA ALA A 186 -6.75 2.49 17.17
C ALA A 186 -7.06 3.99 17.21
N ILE A 187 -6.76 4.62 18.34
CA ILE A 187 -7.00 6.05 18.54
C ILE A 187 -5.66 6.75 18.78
N GLU A 188 -5.29 7.59 17.82
CA GLU A 188 -4.08 8.40 17.89
C GLU A 188 -4.43 9.87 18.23
N THR A 189 -3.42 10.58 18.75
CA THR A 189 -3.51 12.02 19.01
C THR A 189 -2.44 12.77 18.24
N GLY A 190 -2.80 13.79 17.49
CA GLY A 190 -1.89 14.58 16.67
C GLY A 190 -2.61 15.25 15.51
N LEU A 191 -1.86 15.90 14.61
CA LEU A 191 -2.44 16.39 13.36
C LEU A 191 -2.75 15.22 12.43
N PHE A 192 -3.84 15.30 11.68
CA PHE A 192 -4.20 14.27 10.69
C PHE A 192 -3.04 13.97 9.73
N ALA A 193 -2.29 15.01 9.32
CA ALA A 193 -1.12 14.86 8.43
C ALA A 193 0.08 14.14 9.08
N GLU A 194 0.21 14.18 10.42
CA GLU A 194 1.36 13.60 11.15
C GLU A 194 1.18 12.11 11.45
N VAL A 195 -0.05 11.60 11.43
CA VAL A 195 -0.32 10.16 11.55
C VAL A 195 -0.08 9.51 10.18
N THR A 196 1.17 9.14 9.90
CA THR A 196 1.61 8.66 8.59
C THR A 196 1.74 7.15 8.49
N SER A 197 1.50 6.38 9.55
CA SER A 197 1.61 4.92 9.52
C SER A 197 0.73 4.24 10.57
N ALA A 198 0.25 3.04 10.24
CA ALA A 198 -0.39 2.11 11.16
C ALA A 198 0.61 1.15 11.85
N ALA A 199 1.90 1.21 11.53
CA ALA A 199 2.90 0.31 12.07
C ALA A 199 3.01 0.42 13.59
N GLY A 200 2.95 -0.72 14.28
CA GLY A 200 3.10 -0.80 15.73
C GLY A 200 1.86 -0.40 16.53
N LEU A 201 0.76 -0.02 15.87
CA LEU A 201 -0.50 0.26 16.56
C LEU A 201 -1.19 -1.03 17.03
N THR A 202 -1.83 -0.94 18.18
CA THR A 202 -2.73 -1.97 18.70
C THR A 202 -4.16 -1.63 18.28
N PHE A 203 -4.83 -2.57 17.62
CA PHE A 203 -6.20 -2.38 17.14
C PHE A 203 -7.19 -3.15 18.02
N GLU A 204 -8.10 -2.41 18.64
CA GLU A 204 -9.25 -2.96 19.33
C GLU A 204 -10.33 -3.35 18.32
N VAL A 205 -11.12 -4.37 18.65
CA VAL A 205 -12.24 -4.84 17.82
C VAL A 205 -13.55 -4.66 18.58
N ASP A 206 -14.68 -4.68 17.88
CA ASP A 206 -15.97 -4.68 18.58
C ASP A 206 -16.11 -6.00 19.37
N ALA A 207 -16.69 -5.90 20.57
CA ALA A 207 -16.86 -7.01 21.49
C ALA A 207 -18.21 -6.95 22.20
N ASP A 208 -18.64 -8.04 22.82
CA ASP A 208 -19.87 -8.06 23.62
C ASP A 208 -19.87 -6.92 24.66
N GLY A 209 -20.87 -6.04 24.55
CA GLY A 209 -21.02 -4.84 25.40
C GLY A 209 -20.07 -3.68 25.12
N ALA A 210 -19.16 -3.75 24.14
CA ALA A 210 -18.15 -2.71 23.90
C ALA A 210 -17.80 -2.51 22.42
N PHE A 211 -17.83 -1.26 21.94
CA PHE A 211 -17.31 -0.90 20.62
C PHE A 211 -15.79 -0.66 20.68
N ALA A 212 -15.10 -0.94 19.57
CA ALA A 212 -13.66 -0.67 19.40
C ALA A 212 -13.33 0.82 19.60
N ILE A 213 -14.24 1.70 19.15
CA ILE A 213 -14.19 3.13 19.45
C ILE A 213 -15.09 3.37 20.66
N PRO A 214 -14.53 3.79 21.82
CA PRO A 214 -15.33 4.02 23.02
C PRO A 214 -16.45 5.04 22.80
N THR A 215 -17.63 4.73 23.33
CA THR A 215 -18.78 5.63 23.32
C THR A 215 -18.74 6.58 24.51
N GLY A 216 -19.38 7.74 24.38
CA GLY A 216 -19.44 8.76 25.42
C GLY A 216 -18.53 9.96 25.16
N SER A 217 -18.90 11.08 25.76
CA SER A 217 -18.17 12.35 25.63
C SER A 217 -16.77 12.25 26.21
N GLY A 218 -15.75 12.59 25.42
CA GLY A 218 -14.34 12.63 25.81
C GLY A 218 -13.57 11.34 25.56
N GLU A 219 -14.26 10.22 25.36
CA GLU A 219 -13.64 8.90 25.26
C GLU A 219 -13.17 8.60 23.82
N GLY A 220 -14.11 8.56 22.88
CA GLY A 220 -13.84 8.26 21.47
C GLY A 220 -13.47 9.51 20.67
N TRP A 221 -14.39 9.94 19.79
CA TRP A 221 -14.12 10.97 18.80
C TRP A 221 -14.72 12.34 19.11
N TYR A 222 -15.59 12.47 20.12
CA TYR A 222 -16.34 13.71 20.37
C TYR A 222 -16.38 14.16 21.83
N ASN A 223 -16.64 15.45 22.04
CA ASN A 223 -17.08 16.04 23.29
C ASN A 223 -18.53 16.52 23.17
N TYR A 224 -19.30 16.37 24.23
CA TYR A 224 -20.64 16.95 24.36
C TYR A 224 -20.63 18.07 25.40
N ASN A 225 -21.16 19.23 25.02
CA ASN A 225 -21.32 20.37 25.91
C ASN A 225 -22.78 20.46 26.38
N PRO A 226 -23.08 20.15 27.66
CA PRO A 226 -24.46 20.16 28.17
C PRO A 226 -25.05 21.56 28.33
N ALA A 227 -24.22 22.62 28.34
CA ALA A 227 -24.73 24.00 28.45
C ALA A 227 -25.28 24.51 27.11
N THR A 228 -24.65 24.09 26.00
CA THR A 228 -25.04 24.48 24.64
C THR A 228 -25.78 23.38 23.90
N PHE A 229 -25.84 22.16 24.45
CA PHE A 229 -26.37 20.94 23.80
C PHE A 229 -25.65 20.58 22.49
N THR A 230 -24.40 21.03 22.33
CA THR A 230 -23.62 20.80 21.11
C THR A 230 -22.66 19.64 21.29
N LEU A 231 -22.50 18.87 20.21
CA LEU A 231 -21.47 17.85 20.08
C LEU A 231 -20.36 18.39 19.18
N SER A 232 -19.10 18.15 19.50
CA SER A 232 -17.98 18.59 18.66
C SER A 232 -16.90 17.51 18.60
N PRO A 233 -16.30 17.26 17.43
CA PRO A 233 -15.13 16.39 17.35
C PRO A 233 -14.04 16.84 18.32
N ILE A 234 -13.29 15.89 18.89
CA ILE A 234 -12.14 16.17 19.75
C ILE A 234 -10.98 16.63 18.84
N PRO A 235 -10.46 17.86 19.00
CA PRO A 235 -9.36 18.34 18.18
C PRO A 235 -8.12 17.45 18.30
N GLY A 236 -7.49 17.14 17.16
CA GLY A 236 -6.30 16.29 17.10
C GLY A 236 -6.56 14.81 17.36
N ARG A 237 -7.82 14.36 17.34
CA ARG A 237 -8.17 12.94 17.43
C ARG A 237 -8.17 12.33 16.03
N VAL A 238 -7.28 11.37 15.80
CA VAL A 238 -7.22 10.61 14.54
C VAL A 238 -7.58 9.16 14.84
N LEU A 239 -8.60 8.65 14.15
CA LEU A 239 -9.00 7.26 14.22
C LEU A 239 -8.22 6.49 13.15
N VAL A 240 -7.44 5.49 13.54
CA VAL A 240 -6.74 4.61 12.60
C VAL A 240 -7.47 3.27 12.58
N PHE A 241 -7.78 2.77 11.39
CA PHE A 241 -8.52 1.54 11.19
C PHE A 241 -7.66 0.50 10.52
N ARG A 242 -7.74 -0.74 11.03
CA ARG A 242 -7.54 -1.93 10.20
C ARG A 242 -8.87 -2.23 9.53
N THR A 243 -8.90 -2.36 8.21
CA THR A 243 -10.11 -2.61 7.42
C THR A 243 -10.55 -4.07 7.53
N HIS A 244 -11.74 -4.39 7.00
CA HIS A 244 -12.30 -5.74 7.09
C HIS A 244 -11.40 -6.81 6.44
N ASP A 245 -10.63 -6.41 5.43
CA ASP A 245 -9.71 -7.23 4.64
C ASP A 245 -8.23 -7.06 5.07
N GLY A 246 -7.95 -6.37 6.18
CA GLY A 246 -6.62 -6.28 6.79
C GLY A 246 -5.69 -5.18 6.25
N ARG A 247 -6.19 -4.31 5.37
CA ARG A 247 -5.54 -3.05 4.98
C ARG A 247 -5.73 -1.97 6.05
N TYR A 248 -5.24 -0.77 5.80
CA TYR A 248 -5.28 0.32 6.77
C TYR A 248 -5.88 1.60 6.21
N ALA A 249 -6.60 2.31 7.07
CA ALA A 249 -7.11 3.64 6.81
C ALA A 249 -6.93 4.54 8.05
N LYS A 250 -6.99 5.85 7.87
CA LYS A 250 -7.18 6.81 8.98
C LYS A 250 -8.31 7.76 8.67
N VAL A 251 -8.95 8.28 9.71
CA VAL A 251 -10.08 9.19 9.65
C VAL A 251 -9.92 10.32 10.66
N GLU A 252 -10.27 11.53 10.24
CA GLU A 252 -10.51 12.67 11.12
C GLU A 252 -11.96 13.14 10.95
N ILE A 253 -12.74 13.08 12.03
CA ILE A 253 -14.13 13.54 12.02
C ILE A 253 -14.13 15.07 12.10
N LEU A 254 -14.79 15.72 11.14
CA LEU A 254 -14.87 17.17 11.00
C LEU A 254 -16.19 17.73 11.56
N SER A 255 -17.29 17.01 11.41
CA SER A 255 -18.60 17.43 11.88
C SER A 255 -19.54 16.26 12.14
N TYR A 256 -20.52 16.52 13.00
CA TYR A 256 -21.69 15.67 13.27
C TYR A 256 -23.02 16.26 12.77
N TYR A 257 -22.94 17.46 12.21
CA TYR A 257 -24.07 18.24 11.70
C TYR A 257 -23.93 18.41 10.20
N ARG A 258 -25.09 18.43 9.52
CA ARG A 258 -25.19 18.58 8.07
C ARG A 258 -24.44 19.82 7.61
N ASP A 259 -23.71 19.69 6.51
CA ASP A 259 -22.93 20.74 5.85
C ASP A 259 -21.78 21.32 6.69
N ALA A 260 -21.41 20.64 7.78
CA ALA A 260 -20.27 20.96 8.62
C ALA A 260 -20.18 22.44 9.04
N PRO A 261 -21.21 23.00 9.71
CA PRO A 261 -21.21 24.39 10.13
C PRO A 261 -20.06 24.66 11.10
N ALA A 262 -19.36 25.79 10.89
CA ALA A 262 -18.25 26.21 11.74
C ALA A 262 -18.67 26.46 13.20
N VAL A 263 -19.94 26.81 13.43
CA VAL A 263 -20.56 26.97 14.74
C VAL A 263 -21.92 26.27 14.70
N PRO A 264 -22.00 24.99 15.11
CA PRO A 264 -23.25 24.25 15.07
C PRO A 264 -24.30 24.80 16.05
N ASP A 265 -25.54 24.91 15.58
CA ASP A 265 -26.75 25.14 16.37
C ASP A 265 -27.53 23.82 16.49
N PRO A 266 -27.59 23.19 17.67
CA PRO A 266 -28.19 21.87 17.82
C PRO A 266 -29.72 21.87 17.71
N PHE A 267 -30.36 23.04 17.63
CA PHE A 267 -31.80 23.18 17.45
C PHE A 267 -32.20 23.46 16.01
N MET A 268 -31.25 23.85 15.15
CA MET A 268 -31.49 24.21 13.75
C MET A 268 -30.74 23.29 12.79
N ASP A 269 -29.51 22.92 13.12
CA ASP A 269 -28.68 22.07 12.27
C ASP A 269 -29.01 20.59 12.48
N GLU A 270 -29.21 19.88 11.37
CA GLU A 270 -29.51 18.46 11.40
C GLU A 270 -28.30 17.66 11.90
N SER A 271 -28.42 17.09 13.09
CA SER A 271 -27.43 16.20 13.70
C SER A 271 -27.49 14.77 13.14
N ARG A 272 -26.50 13.92 13.48
CA ARG A 272 -26.30 12.57 12.92
C ARG A 272 -25.88 12.57 11.45
N MET A 273 -25.16 13.61 11.06
CA MET A 273 -24.65 13.81 9.72
C MET A 273 -23.13 13.96 9.81
N TYR A 274 -22.42 12.86 9.58
CA TYR A 274 -20.97 12.83 9.66
C TYR A 274 -20.34 13.47 8.45
N THR A 275 -19.36 14.34 8.70
CA THR A 275 -18.40 14.78 7.69
C THR A 275 -17.00 14.44 8.19
N PHE A 276 -16.19 13.78 7.38
CA PHE A 276 -14.85 13.34 7.78
C PHE A 276 -13.88 13.25 6.61
N ASN A 277 -12.60 13.49 6.89
CA ASN A 277 -11.51 13.19 5.98
C ASN A 277 -11.04 11.77 6.21
N TYR A 278 -10.59 11.09 5.15
CA TYR A 278 -9.95 9.79 5.25
C TYR A 278 -8.77 9.63 4.29
N VAL A 279 -7.85 8.76 4.69
CA VAL A 279 -6.79 8.20 3.83
C VAL A 279 -6.85 6.69 3.94
N TYR A 280 -6.84 5.99 2.81
CA TYR A 280 -6.88 4.53 2.71
C TYR A 280 -5.67 4.03 1.91
N ASN A 281 -5.03 2.98 2.44
CA ASN A 281 -3.96 2.29 1.75
C ASN A 281 -4.50 1.01 1.10
N PRO A 282 -4.60 0.94 -0.24
CA PRO A 282 -5.12 -0.24 -0.95
C PRO A 282 -4.10 -1.38 -1.04
N ASN A 283 -2.88 -1.21 -0.53
CA ASN A 283 -1.81 -2.19 -0.66
C ASN A 283 -1.81 -3.15 0.55
N GLU A 284 -1.94 -4.44 0.27
CA GLU A 284 -1.94 -5.48 1.30
C GLU A 284 -0.61 -5.53 2.05
N GLY A 285 -0.66 -5.63 3.38
CA GLY A 285 0.52 -5.69 4.24
C GLY A 285 1.25 -4.34 4.44
N GLU A 286 0.92 -3.32 3.65
CA GLU A 286 1.53 -2.00 3.75
C GLU A 286 0.83 -1.14 4.81
N THR A 287 1.61 -0.46 5.65
CA THR A 287 1.09 0.34 6.77
C THR A 287 1.16 1.84 6.56
N ASN A 288 1.66 2.31 5.41
CA ASN A 288 1.76 3.74 5.12
C ASN A 288 0.36 4.40 5.06
N LEU A 289 0.23 5.58 5.66
CA LEU A 289 -0.96 6.41 5.72
C LEU A 289 -0.62 7.91 5.50
N ALA A 290 0.57 8.23 5.01
CA ALA A 290 0.93 9.59 4.65
C ALA A 290 -0.04 10.12 3.58
N ALA A 291 -0.73 11.22 3.86
CA ALA A 291 -1.52 11.91 2.85
C ALA A 291 -0.55 12.52 1.82
N ASN A 292 -0.87 12.40 0.54
CA ASN A 292 -0.12 13.08 -0.53
C ASN A 292 -0.41 14.59 -0.53
#